data_AF-A0AAQ2XJ38-F1
#
_entry.id   AF-A0AAQ2XJ38-F1
#
_cell.length_a   1.000
_cell.length_b   1.000
_cell.length_c   1.000
_cell.angle_alpha   90.00
_cell.angle_beta   90.00
_cell.angle_gamma   90.00
#
_symmetry.space_group_name_H-M   'P 1'
#
loop_
_entity.id
_entity.type
_entity.pdbx_description
1 polymer ?
#
loop_
_entity_poly.entity_id
_entity_poly.type
_entity_poly.pdbx_seq_one_letter_code
_entity_poly.pdbx_strand_id
1 'polypeptide(L)'
;MKKGQKKAVHFAHYKSACNLFTEGETVAHLKGKKLLAKWEEELGYSVQPEAYLSDLKQRPDVLVKRQGRNDLALEYQCAPITPKRLVERSNGYRSIGLNFFWILGQKYKLGKKLTNATAKFIRWNASLGFYLLFLDPINEKIEIDYGIQKADFLPVRYLRGYVKSLRELRDFFNRNHSWKMYRLNADLRAEQSKKLEVRLHFSKGKIRKLQMACYIKRIDAKELIWDMVSPHYYQPIYSEDSCYWKSSLSLTLFSGESFSLQSKYFKIKRENCYFMPFVSSVDSILKKDISYVIKKSQINSNYEKS
;
A
#
# COMPACT_ATOMS: atom_id res chain seq x y z
N MET A 1 -14.35 -65.45 11.70
CA MET A 1 -13.49 -64.56 12.52
C MET A 1 -12.78 -63.61 11.55
N LYS A 2 -12.76 -62.28 11.65
CA LYS A 2 -12.88 -61.34 12.78
C LYS A 2 -13.97 -60.27 12.55
N LYS A 3 -14.50 -59.81 13.68
CA LYS A 3 -15.45 -58.70 13.96
C LYS A 3 -14.85 -57.34 13.51
N GLY A 4 -15.55 -56.23 13.30
CA GLY A 4 -16.94 -55.81 13.53
C GLY A 4 -17.07 -54.28 13.30
N GLN A 5 -18.32 -53.87 13.05
CA GLN A 5 -18.90 -52.56 12.70
C GLN A 5 -18.47 -51.32 13.53
N LYS A 6 -18.57 -50.12 12.91
CA LYS A 6 -19.59 -49.08 13.22
C LYS A 6 -19.54 -47.85 12.31
N LYS A 7 -20.69 -47.50 11.73
CA LYS A 7 -21.04 -46.17 11.18
C LYS A 7 -21.22 -45.15 12.32
N ALA A 8 -20.80 -43.91 12.11
CA ALA A 8 -21.45 -42.67 12.61
C ALA A 8 -20.87 -41.47 11.82
N VAL A 9 -21.60 -40.83 10.90
CA VAL A 9 -22.62 -39.77 11.09
C VAL A 9 -22.01 -38.37 11.18
N HIS A 10 -22.22 -37.60 10.10
CA HIS A 10 -22.49 -36.16 10.03
C HIS A 10 -21.87 -35.24 11.10
N PHE A 11 -20.85 -34.47 10.71
CA PHE A 11 -20.68 -33.10 11.24
C PHE A 11 -21.53 -32.12 10.42
N ALA A 12 -22.85 -32.29 10.51
CA ALA A 12 -23.76 -31.18 10.31
C ALA A 12 -23.69 -30.37 11.60
N HIS A 13 -23.00 -29.24 11.57
CA HIS A 13 -23.01 -28.31 12.70
C HIS A 13 -24.42 -27.75 12.83
N TYR A 14 -25.12 -28.23 13.86
CA TYR A 14 -26.46 -27.79 14.23
C TYR A 14 -26.44 -26.28 14.46
N LYS A 15 -27.33 -25.59 13.74
CA LYS A 15 -27.58 -24.16 13.85
C LYS A 15 -28.24 -23.84 15.19
N SER A 16 -27.68 -22.90 15.92
CA SER A 16 -28.43 -22.00 16.79
C SER A 16 -27.91 -20.57 16.62
N ALA A 17 -28.77 -19.73 16.02
CA ALA A 17 -28.71 -18.27 15.99
C ALA A 17 -27.42 -17.59 15.48
N CYS A 18 -27.16 -17.64 14.17
CA CYS A 18 -26.83 -16.46 13.34
C CYS A 18 -26.53 -16.90 11.89
N ASN A 19 -27.53 -16.96 11.02
CA ASN A 19 -27.36 -17.30 9.59
C ASN A 19 -26.78 -16.13 8.75
N LEU A 20 -26.09 -15.17 9.38
CA LEU A 20 -25.60 -13.94 8.73
C LEU A 20 -24.11 -13.98 8.36
N PHE A 21 -23.38 -15.05 8.70
CA PHE A 21 -21.94 -15.13 8.44
C PHE A 21 -21.64 -16.14 7.35
N THR A 22 -20.79 -15.76 6.40
CA THR A 22 -20.26 -16.66 5.38
C THR A 22 -19.44 -17.78 6.04
N GLU A 23 -19.67 -19.02 5.63
CA GLU A 23 -18.88 -20.16 6.07
C GLU A 23 -17.37 -19.91 5.81
N GLY A 24 -16.53 -20.14 6.82
CA GLY A 24 -15.06 -20.03 6.72
C GLY A 24 -14.41 -18.80 7.37
N GLU A 25 -15.16 -17.92 8.02
CA GLU A 25 -14.58 -16.77 8.73
C GLU A 25 -13.94 -17.15 10.07
N THR A 26 -12.74 -16.59 10.33
CA THR A 26 -12.06 -16.80 11.61
C THR A 26 -12.75 -16.03 12.75
N VAL A 27 -12.61 -16.54 13.99
CA VAL A 27 -13.10 -15.86 15.21
C VAL A 27 -12.59 -14.42 15.30
N ALA A 28 -11.34 -14.17 14.93
CA ALA A 28 -10.75 -12.83 14.93
C ALA A 28 -11.44 -11.87 13.93
N HIS A 29 -11.85 -12.40 12.77
CA HIS A 29 -12.60 -11.62 11.78
C HIS A 29 -13.97 -11.21 12.32
N LEU A 30 -14.73 -12.19 12.83
CA LEU A 30 -16.06 -11.98 13.41
C LEU A 30 -16.03 -10.98 14.58
N LYS A 31 -15.04 -11.10 15.49
CA LYS A 31 -14.86 -10.15 16.59
C LYS A 31 -14.59 -8.73 16.10
N GLY A 32 -13.73 -8.57 15.09
CA GLY A 32 -13.42 -7.26 14.53
C GLY A 32 -14.63 -6.59 13.88
N LYS A 33 -15.43 -7.33 13.10
CA LYS A 33 -16.66 -6.79 12.50
C LYS A 33 -17.65 -6.32 13.56
N LYS A 34 -17.85 -7.13 14.60
CA LYS A 34 -18.71 -6.77 15.74
C LYS A 34 -18.22 -5.53 16.46
N LEU A 35 -16.91 -5.41 16.68
CA LEU A 35 -16.32 -4.23 17.33
C LEU A 35 -16.52 -2.95 16.50
N LEU A 36 -16.31 -3.02 15.18
CA LEU A 36 -16.56 -1.88 14.29
C LEU A 36 -18.03 -1.46 14.27
N ALA A 37 -18.94 -2.43 14.19
CA ALA A 37 -20.38 -2.17 14.25
C ALA A 37 -20.77 -1.50 15.57
N LYS A 38 -20.33 -2.05 16.70
CA LYS A 38 -20.55 -1.49 18.04
C LYS A 38 -20.07 -0.04 18.13
N TRP A 39 -18.86 0.27 17.66
CA TRP A 39 -18.34 1.64 17.75
C TRP A 39 -19.09 2.64 16.87
N GLU A 40 -19.65 2.23 15.73
CA GLU A 40 -20.49 3.11 14.90
C GLU A 40 -21.88 3.31 15.53
N GLU A 41 -22.45 2.28 16.16
CA GLU A 41 -23.69 2.38 16.94
C GLU A 41 -23.53 3.33 18.14
N GLU A 42 -22.39 3.28 18.84
CA GLU A 42 -22.04 4.20 19.94
C GLU A 42 -21.93 5.67 19.48
N LEU A 43 -21.69 5.91 18.17
CA LEU A 43 -21.75 7.24 17.57
C LEU A 43 -23.17 7.66 17.15
N GLY A 44 -24.18 6.81 17.38
CA GLY A 44 -25.57 7.05 17.06
C GLY A 44 -25.96 6.69 15.62
N TYR A 45 -25.13 5.96 14.89
CA TYR A 45 -25.46 5.51 13.53
C TYR A 45 -26.20 4.17 13.54
N SER A 46 -27.07 3.98 12.54
CA SER A 46 -27.67 2.66 12.29
C SER A 46 -26.69 1.80 11.50
N VAL A 47 -26.50 0.56 11.91
CA VAL A 47 -25.50 -0.34 11.34
C VAL A 47 -26.16 -1.63 10.82
N GLN A 48 -25.68 -2.11 9.68
CA GLN A 48 -26.11 -3.35 9.04
C GLN A 48 -24.88 -4.21 8.70
N PRO A 49 -24.54 -5.22 9.53
CA PRO A 49 -23.49 -6.17 9.20
C PRO A 49 -23.84 -7.00 7.95
N GLU A 50 -22.87 -7.25 7.07
CA GLU A 50 -23.02 -8.13 5.90
C GLU A 50 -24.17 -7.75 4.93
N ALA A 51 -24.54 -6.47 4.87
CA ALA A 51 -25.65 -5.99 4.06
C ALA A 51 -25.43 -6.30 2.56
N TYR A 52 -26.33 -7.06 1.95
CA TYR A 52 -26.21 -7.37 0.53
C TYR A 52 -26.61 -6.18 -0.34
N LEU A 53 -25.63 -5.60 -1.03
CA LEU A 53 -25.83 -4.55 -2.03
C LEU A 53 -26.05 -5.21 -3.39
N SER A 54 -27.32 -5.39 -3.77
CA SER A 54 -27.74 -6.11 -4.98
C SER A 54 -27.08 -5.58 -6.24
N ASP A 55 -27.04 -4.26 -6.40
CA ASP A 55 -26.53 -3.58 -7.60
C ASP A 55 -25.03 -3.84 -7.80
N LEU A 56 -24.32 -4.04 -6.69
CA LEU A 56 -22.88 -4.32 -6.70
C LEU A 56 -22.58 -5.82 -6.64
N LYS A 57 -23.56 -6.65 -6.29
CA LYS A 57 -23.39 -8.05 -5.87
C LYS A 57 -22.28 -8.20 -4.82
N GLN A 58 -22.25 -7.29 -3.85
CA GLN A 58 -21.22 -7.20 -2.81
C GLN A 58 -21.84 -7.08 -1.43
N ARG A 59 -21.10 -7.55 -0.42
CA ARG A 59 -21.40 -7.35 1.01
C ARG A 59 -20.22 -6.61 1.63
N PRO A 60 -20.40 -5.39 2.15
CA PRO A 60 -19.44 -4.83 3.07
C PRO A 60 -19.51 -5.56 4.40
N ASP A 61 -18.39 -5.62 5.12
CA ASP A 61 -18.36 -6.26 6.44
C ASP A 61 -19.30 -5.53 7.41
N VAL A 62 -19.32 -4.20 7.34
CA VAL A 62 -20.24 -3.33 8.10
C VAL A 62 -20.72 -2.18 7.22
N LEU A 63 -22.03 -2.08 6.99
CA LEU A 63 -22.66 -0.92 6.36
C LEU A 63 -23.21 0.03 7.42
N VAL A 64 -22.80 1.30 7.37
CA VAL A 64 -23.20 2.34 8.31
C VAL A 64 -24.11 3.33 7.61
N LYS A 65 -25.33 3.49 8.12
CA LYS A 65 -26.31 4.47 7.65
C LYS A 65 -26.10 5.79 8.35
N ARG A 66 -25.74 6.83 7.59
CA ARG A 66 -25.37 8.14 8.15
C ARG A 66 -26.41 9.19 7.76
N GLN A 67 -27.18 9.69 8.73
CA GLN A 67 -28.18 10.72 8.45
C GLN A 67 -27.52 12.00 7.92
N GLY A 68 -28.05 12.53 6.82
CA GLY A 68 -27.56 13.76 6.18
C GLY A 68 -26.18 13.65 5.51
N ARG A 69 -25.64 12.43 5.34
CA ARG A 69 -24.36 12.17 4.65
C ARG A 69 -24.47 10.88 3.84
N ASN A 70 -23.52 10.64 2.94
CA ASN A 70 -23.45 9.35 2.26
C ASN A 70 -23.14 8.24 3.28
N ASP A 71 -23.83 7.12 3.12
CA ASP A 71 -23.56 5.87 3.82
C ASP A 71 -22.09 5.44 3.70
N LEU A 72 -21.63 4.63 4.64
CA LEU A 72 -20.24 4.19 4.74
C LEU A 72 -20.15 2.66 4.79
N ALA A 73 -19.42 2.07 3.84
CA ALA A 73 -18.97 0.68 3.89
C ALA A 73 -17.62 0.58 4.62
N LEU A 74 -17.58 -0.15 5.73
CA LEU A 74 -16.34 -0.55 6.37
C LEU A 74 -15.96 -1.97 5.94
N GLU A 75 -14.69 -2.13 5.59
CA GLU A 75 -14.07 -3.40 5.22
C GLU A 75 -12.99 -3.76 6.25
N TYR A 76 -13.06 -4.93 6.86
CA TYR A 76 -12.08 -5.43 7.81
C TYR A 76 -11.24 -6.57 7.24
N GLN A 77 -10.16 -6.24 6.54
CA GLN A 77 -9.38 -7.26 5.83
C GLN A 77 -8.43 -8.05 6.77
N CYS A 78 -8.77 -9.30 7.08
CA CYS A 78 -7.89 -10.23 7.82
C CYS A 78 -7.09 -11.22 6.95
N ALA A 79 -7.62 -11.61 5.79
CA ALA A 79 -7.02 -12.60 4.89
C ALA A 79 -6.38 -11.93 3.66
N PRO A 80 -5.54 -12.60 2.86
CA PRO A 80 -5.07 -12.06 1.58
C PRO A 80 -6.22 -11.75 0.61
N ILE A 81 -6.17 -10.58 -0.03
CA ILE A 81 -7.05 -10.17 -1.14
C ILE A 81 -6.19 -9.78 -2.35
N THR A 82 -6.62 -10.07 -3.58
CA THR A 82 -5.85 -9.64 -4.77
C THR A 82 -6.02 -8.14 -5.01
N PRO A 83 -5.04 -7.44 -5.61
CA PRO A 83 -5.20 -6.04 -6.00
C PRO A 83 -6.42 -5.81 -6.91
N LYS A 84 -6.64 -6.72 -7.88
CA LYS A 84 -7.82 -6.68 -8.75
C LYS A 84 -9.13 -6.67 -7.95
N ARG A 85 -9.28 -7.60 -7.00
CA ARG A 85 -10.49 -7.70 -6.19
C ARG A 85 -10.69 -6.49 -5.27
N LEU A 86 -9.60 -5.96 -4.71
CA LEU A 86 -9.62 -4.74 -3.89
C LEU A 86 -10.17 -3.54 -4.68
N VAL A 87 -9.68 -3.37 -5.92
CA VAL A 87 -10.11 -2.30 -6.83
C VAL A 87 -11.55 -2.49 -7.27
N GLU A 88 -11.95 -3.71 -7.65
CA GLU A 88 -13.34 -4.04 -8.01
C GLU A 88 -14.31 -3.65 -6.89
N ARG A 89 -14.01 -4.02 -5.64
CA ARG A 89 -14.85 -3.68 -4.48
C ARG A 89 -14.93 -2.18 -4.25
N SER A 90 -13.77 -1.52 -4.20
CA SER A 90 -13.67 -0.08 -3.95
C SER A 90 -14.36 0.75 -5.05
N ASN A 91 -14.25 0.33 -6.31
CA ASN A 91 -14.93 0.99 -7.43
C ASN A 91 -16.44 0.72 -7.42
N GLY A 92 -16.87 -0.47 -6.99
CA GLY A 92 -18.28 -0.78 -6.77
C GLY A 92 -18.92 0.23 -5.82
N TYR A 93 -18.35 0.41 -4.62
CA TYR A 93 -18.85 1.42 -3.68
C TYR A 93 -18.87 2.83 -4.26
N ARG A 94 -17.78 3.24 -4.93
CA ARG A 94 -17.72 4.57 -5.57
C ARG A 94 -18.79 4.78 -6.63
N SER A 95 -19.12 3.75 -7.41
CA SER A 95 -20.07 3.84 -8.52
C SER A 95 -21.50 4.19 -8.09
N ILE A 96 -21.86 3.90 -6.83
CA ILE A 96 -23.17 4.22 -6.23
C ILE A 96 -23.09 5.37 -5.22
N GLY A 97 -21.98 6.12 -5.19
CA GLY A 97 -21.79 7.23 -4.26
C GLY A 97 -21.57 6.83 -2.79
N LEU A 98 -21.31 5.55 -2.51
CA LEU A 98 -21.07 5.04 -1.17
C LEU A 98 -19.64 5.34 -0.72
N ASN A 99 -19.49 5.94 0.47
CA ASN A 99 -18.17 6.09 1.07
C ASN A 99 -17.66 4.73 1.53
N PHE A 100 -16.34 4.53 1.54
CA PHE A 100 -15.77 3.28 2.05
C PHE A 100 -14.45 3.47 2.78
N PHE A 101 -14.15 2.56 3.69
CA PHE A 101 -12.90 2.56 4.45
C PHE A 101 -12.41 1.13 4.72
N TRP A 102 -11.16 0.86 4.35
CA TRP A 102 -10.47 -0.40 4.65
C TRP A 102 -9.69 -0.29 5.96
N ILE A 103 -9.91 -1.24 6.87
CA ILE A 103 -9.19 -1.42 8.13
C ILE A 103 -8.54 -2.80 8.10
N LEU A 104 -7.28 -2.89 8.50
CA LEU A 104 -6.51 -4.12 8.35
C LEU A 104 -6.51 -4.95 9.63
N GLY A 105 -6.51 -6.27 9.47
CA GLY A 105 -6.23 -7.20 10.57
C GLY A 105 -4.74 -7.24 10.93
N GLN A 106 -4.47 -7.78 12.12
CA GLN A 106 -3.13 -7.85 12.71
C GLN A 106 -2.06 -8.53 11.83
N LYS A 107 -2.46 -9.46 10.94
CA LYS A 107 -1.55 -10.15 10.00
C LYS A 107 -0.89 -9.23 8.97
N TYR A 108 -1.45 -8.03 8.76
CA TYR A 108 -0.92 -7.04 7.81
C TYR A 108 0.08 -6.06 8.42
N LYS A 109 0.30 -6.12 9.75
CA LYS A 109 1.13 -5.18 10.49
C LYS A 109 2.49 -4.95 9.84
N LEU A 110 2.94 -3.71 9.86
CA LEU A 110 4.25 -3.35 9.33
C LEU A 110 5.36 -3.92 10.21
N GLY A 111 6.23 -4.73 9.60
CA GLY A 111 7.54 -5.08 10.14
C GLY A 111 8.62 -4.17 9.58
N LYS A 112 9.78 -4.75 9.24
CA LYS A 112 10.89 -4.01 8.59
C LYS A 112 10.60 -3.60 7.14
N LYS A 113 9.54 -4.12 6.51
CA LYS A 113 9.21 -3.88 5.09
C LYS A 113 7.73 -3.56 4.93
N LEU A 114 7.45 -2.67 3.98
CA LEU A 114 6.11 -2.49 3.42
C LEU A 114 5.91 -3.52 2.30
N THR A 115 5.19 -4.61 2.59
CA THR A 115 4.96 -5.69 1.62
C THR A 115 3.91 -5.28 0.59
N ASN A 116 3.90 -5.90 -0.61
CA ASN A 116 2.81 -5.71 -1.58
C ASN A 116 1.41 -6.00 -1.00
N ALA A 117 1.34 -6.99 -0.10
CA ALA A 117 0.08 -7.37 0.53
C ALA A 117 -0.51 -6.23 1.37
N THR A 118 0.34 -5.51 2.12
CA THR A 118 -0.06 -4.38 2.96
C THR A 118 -0.10 -3.07 2.18
N ALA A 119 0.86 -2.84 1.28
CA ALA A 119 1.04 -1.59 0.56
C ALA A 119 -0.26 -1.14 -0.12
N LYS A 120 -1.00 -2.07 -0.75
CA LYS A 120 -2.25 -1.82 -1.48
C LYS A 120 -3.36 -1.10 -0.70
N PHE A 121 -3.24 -1.03 0.62
CA PHE A 121 -4.18 -0.35 1.51
C PHE A 121 -3.70 1.01 2.01
N ILE A 122 -2.49 1.44 1.64
CA ILE A 122 -1.91 2.68 2.13
C ILE A 122 -2.74 3.88 1.68
N ARG A 123 -2.94 4.82 2.60
CA ARG A 123 -3.73 6.03 2.36
C ARG A 123 -2.90 7.26 2.69
N TRP A 124 -3.37 8.41 2.24
CA TRP A 124 -2.78 9.70 2.52
C TRP A 124 -3.73 10.59 3.30
N ASN A 125 -3.20 11.32 4.27
CA ASN A 125 -3.86 12.42 4.96
C ASN A 125 -2.84 13.55 5.18
N ALA A 126 -3.26 14.81 5.10
CA ALA A 126 -2.34 15.95 5.22
C ALA A 126 -1.60 16.00 6.56
N SER A 127 -2.30 15.70 7.67
CA SER A 127 -1.72 15.72 9.00
C SER A 127 -0.90 14.47 9.31
N LEU A 128 -1.28 13.30 8.78
CA LEU A 128 -0.63 12.02 9.10
C LEU A 128 0.44 11.58 8.09
N GLY A 129 0.41 12.12 6.87
CA GLY A 129 1.18 11.61 5.75
C GLY A 129 0.60 10.30 5.24
N PHE A 130 1.47 9.39 4.79
CA PHE A 130 1.04 8.04 4.43
C PHE A 130 0.75 7.22 5.68
N TYR A 131 -0.40 6.58 5.72
CA TYR A 131 -0.87 5.85 6.89
C TYR A 131 -1.61 4.55 6.55
N LEU A 132 -1.68 3.68 7.56
CA LEU A 132 -2.43 2.42 7.59
C LEU A 132 -3.11 2.29 8.96
N LEU A 133 -4.32 1.70 8.97
CA LEU A 133 -5.05 1.40 10.19
C LEU A 133 -5.13 -0.10 10.41
N PHE A 134 -4.86 -0.54 11.63
CA PHE A 134 -4.95 -1.94 12.04
C PHE A 134 -5.91 -2.08 13.22
N LEU A 135 -6.97 -2.87 13.05
CA LEU A 135 -7.85 -3.21 14.17
C LEU A 135 -7.21 -4.33 14.98
N ASP A 136 -7.15 -4.15 16.28
CA ASP A 136 -6.85 -5.18 17.26
C ASP A 136 -8.13 -5.48 18.05
N PRO A 137 -8.91 -6.49 17.63
CA PRO A 137 -10.16 -6.83 18.29
C PRO A 137 -9.98 -7.54 19.64
N ILE A 138 -8.76 -7.94 19.99
CA ILE A 138 -8.48 -8.58 21.30
C ILE A 138 -8.32 -7.49 22.35
N ASN A 139 -7.59 -6.42 22.02
CA ASN A 139 -7.34 -5.31 22.93
C ASN A 139 -8.29 -4.11 22.70
N GLU A 140 -9.33 -4.30 21.88
CA GLU A 140 -10.33 -3.30 21.48
C GLU A 140 -9.71 -1.93 21.13
N LYS A 141 -8.76 -1.93 20.19
CA LYS A 141 -8.05 -0.72 19.78
C LYS A 141 -7.79 -0.69 18.27
N ILE A 142 -7.63 0.52 17.73
CA ILE A 142 -7.04 0.73 16.41
C ILE A 142 -5.60 1.20 16.60
N GLU A 143 -4.69 0.53 15.91
CA GLU A 143 -3.31 0.98 15.76
C GLU A 143 -3.17 1.75 14.45
N ILE A 144 -2.46 2.86 14.52
CA ILE A 144 -2.33 3.81 13.41
C ILE A 144 -0.84 3.89 13.09
N ASP A 145 -0.42 3.28 11.98
CA ASP A 145 0.92 3.52 11.45
C ASP A 145 0.84 4.72 10.51
N TYR A 146 1.57 5.78 10.79
CA TYR A 146 1.52 7.04 10.04
C TYR A 146 2.93 7.61 9.82
N GLY A 147 3.04 8.63 8.97
CA GLY A 147 4.34 9.14 8.51
C GLY A 147 5.17 8.04 7.82
N ILE A 148 4.50 7.07 7.18
CA ILE A 148 5.14 5.90 6.57
C ILE A 148 6.06 6.39 5.45
N GLN A 149 7.31 5.96 5.50
CA GLN A 149 8.36 6.35 4.56
C GLN A 149 9.35 5.22 4.33
N LYS A 150 9.95 5.18 3.14
CA LYS A 150 10.90 4.16 2.71
C LYS A 150 12.24 4.77 2.36
N ALA A 151 13.30 3.97 2.47
CA ALA A 151 14.61 4.27 1.89
C ALA A 151 15.13 3.01 1.23
N ASP A 152 15.86 3.15 0.13
CA ASP A 152 16.35 2.00 -0.63
C ASP A 152 17.21 1.12 0.27
N PHE A 153 16.95 -0.18 0.26
CA PHE A 153 17.65 -1.19 1.05
C PHE A 153 17.52 -1.08 2.57
N LEU A 154 16.86 -0.06 3.11
CA LEU A 154 16.70 0.15 4.55
C LEU A 154 15.29 -0.25 5.01
N PRO A 155 15.08 -0.45 6.33
CA PRO A 155 13.75 -0.71 6.87
C PRO A 155 12.80 0.48 6.63
N VAL A 156 11.51 0.16 6.47
CA VAL A 156 10.44 1.16 6.50
C VAL A 156 10.45 1.89 7.85
N ARG A 157 10.20 3.21 7.83
CA ARG A 157 10.00 4.01 9.04
C ARG A 157 8.58 4.52 9.08
N TYR A 158 8.04 4.60 10.28
CA TYR A 158 6.71 5.12 10.57
C TYR A 158 6.64 5.48 12.05
N LEU A 159 5.66 6.29 12.40
CA LEU A 159 5.21 6.53 13.77
C LEU A 159 3.99 5.65 14.04
N ARG A 160 3.77 5.29 15.31
CA ARG A 160 2.64 4.46 15.72
C ARG A 160 1.82 5.16 16.80
N GLY A 161 0.53 5.30 16.54
CA GLY A 161 -0.48 5.75 17.50
C GLY A 161 -1.47 4.64 17.81
N TYR A 162 -2.24 4.83 18.89
CA TYR A 162 -3.29 3.90 19.32
C TYR A 162 -4.51 4.69 19.78
N VAL A 163 -5.70 4.20 19.46
CA VAL A 163 -6.98 4.75 19.89
C VAL A 163 -7.93 3.62 20.26
N LYS A 164 -8.85 3.86 21.22
CA LYS A 164 -9.80 2.85 21.71
C LYS A 164 -11.24 3.07 21.24
N SER A 165 -11.48 4.12 20.44
CA SER A 165 -12.81 4.42 19.90
C SER A 165 -12.72 5.17 18.57
N LEU A 166 -13.82 5.20 17.81
CA LEU A 166 -13.92 5.99 16.58
C LEU A 166 -13.93 7.51 16.84
N ARG A 167 -14.40 7.95 18.03
CA ARG A 167 -14.27 9.36 18.44
C ARG A 167 -12.80 9.73 18.61
N GLU A 168 -12.03 8.93 19.35
CA GLU A 168 -10.58 9.13 19.49
C GLU A 168 -9.86 9.04 18.15
N LEU A 169 -10.26 8.14 17.25
CA LEU A 169 -9.72 8.07 15.89
C LEU A 169 -9.95 9.38 15.14
N ARG A 170 -11.17 9.92 15.17
CA ARG A 170 -11.47 11.21 14.53
C ARG A 170 -10.62 12.34 15.13
N ASP A 171 -10.50 12.38 16.44
CA ASP A 171 -9.69 13.40 17.12
C ASP A 171 -8.21 13.24 16.78
N PHE A 172 -7.72 12.01 16.64
CA PHE A 172 -6.37 11.73 16.17
C PHE A 172 -6.14 12.29 14.76
N PHE A 173 -7.08 12.12 13.82
CA PHE A 173 -6.97 12.66 12.46
C PHE A 173 -7.03 14.20 12.41
N ASN A 174 -7.70 14.83 13.39
CA ASN A 174 -7.86 16.28 13.47
C ASN A 174 -6.66 16.98 14.14
N ARG A 175 -5.86 16.27 14.94
CA ARG A 175 -4.61 16.82 15.49
C ARG A 175 -3.60 17.05 14.37
N ASN A 176 -2.72 18.05 14.53
CA ASN A 176 -1.57 18.26 13.65
C ASN A 176 -0.36 17.43 14.12
N HIS A 177 0.02 16.39 13.38
CA HIS A 177 1.10 15.47 13.79
C HIS A 177 2.51 15.88 13.35
N SER A 178 2.67 17.00 12.63
CA SER A 178 3.98 17.60 12.29
C SER A 178 5.08 16.61 11.85
N TRP A 179 4.73 15.57 11.10
CA TRP A 179 5.70 14.56 10.65
C TRP A 179 6.61 15.14 9.54
N LYS A 180 7.83 14.61 9.45
CA LYS A 180 8.85 15.04 8.47
C LYS A 180 9.54 13.85 7.81
N MET A 181 10.03 14.05 6.59
CA MET A 181 10.90 13.07 5.92
C MET A 181 12.23 12.96 6.64
N TYR A 182 12.65 11.73 6.93
CA TYR A 182 13.87 11.44 7.66
C TYR A 182 15.08 11.50 6.72
N ARG A 183 16.11 12.25 7.13
CA ARG A 183 17.39 12.30 6.42
C ARG A 183 18.28 11.16 6.87
N LEU A 184 18.97 10.52 5.92
CA LEU A 184 19.92 9.46 6.25
C LEU A 184 21.21 10.07 6.81
N ASN A 185 21.71 9.51 7.89
CA ASN A 185 23.05 9.80 8.42
C ASN A 185 24.11 8.96 7.67
N ALA A 186 25.38 9.20 7.98
CA ALA A 186 26.50 8.50 7.34
C ALA A 186 26.42 6.97 7.51
N ASP A 187 26.06 6.49 8.70
CA ASP A 187 25.95 5.05 8.99
C ASP A 187 24.89 4.36 8.13
N LEU A 188 23.71 4.98 8.01
CA LEU A 188 22.63 4.46 7.17
C LEU A 188 23.01 4.50 5.68
N ARG A 189 23.76 5.51 5.23
CA ARG A 189 24.31 5.55 3.86
C ARG A 189 25.34 4.44 3.63
N ALA A 190 26.21 4.17 4.59
CA ALA A 190 27.15 3.06 4.53
C ALA A 190 26.42 1.71 4.50
N GLU A 191 25.34 1.56 5.28
CA GLU A 191 24.48 0.37 5.24
C GLU A 191 23.82 0.18 3.86
N GLN A 192 23.33 1.25 3.22
CA GLN A 192 22.80 1.19 1.85
C GLN A 192 23.85 0.69 0.86
N SER A 193 25.08 1.24 0.93
CA SER A 193 26.18 0.85 0.06
C SER A 193 26.51 -0.63 0.21
N LYS A 194 26.74 -1.10 1.44
CA LYS A 194 27.01 -2.52 1.74
C LYS A 194 25.90 -3.43 1.23
N LYS A 195 24.64 -3.01 1.39
CA LYS A 195 23.48 -3.77 0.93
C LYS A 195 23.33 -3.79 -0.60
N LEU A 196 23.78 -2.75 -1.29
CA LEU A 196 23.86 -2.74 -2.76
C LEU A 196 24.95 -3.70 -3.24
N GLU A 197 26.13 -3.68 -2.63
CA GLU A 197 27.25 -4.57 -2.98
C GLU A 197 26.86 -6.04 -2.85
N VAL A 198 26.25 -6.42 -1.72
CA VAL A 198 25.73 -7.77 -1.50
C VAL A 198 24.73 -8.17 -2.59
N ARG A 199 23.85 -7.25 -2.99
CA ARG A 199 22.84 -7.51 -4.03
C ARG A 199 23.46 -7.70 -5.41
N LEU A 200 24.43 -6.85 -5.77
CA LEU A 200 25.19 -6.91 -7.02
C LEU A 200 25.97 -8.22 -7.12
N HIS A 201 26.60 -8.64 -6.02
CA HIS A 201 27.34 -9.91 -5.94
C HIS A 201 26.44 -11.11 -6.21
N PHE A 202 25.28 -11.20 -5.53
CA PHE A 202 24.39 -12.34 -5.74
C PHE A 202 23.66 -12.34 -7.09
N SER A 203 23.55 -11.19 -7.76
CA SER A 203 22.95 -11.03 -9.09
C SER A 203 21.60 -11.77 -9.25
N LYS A 204 20.61 -11.40 -8.43
CA LYS A 204 19.27 -12.03 -8.46
C LYS A 204 18.17 -11.06 -8.87
N GLY A 205 17.13 -11.60 -9.50
CA GLY A 205 15.91 -10.88 -9.84
C GLY A 205 16.19 -9.57 -10.61
N LYS A 206 15.79 -8.44 -10.04
CA LYS A 206 15.93 -7.12 -10.68
C LYS A 206 17.37 -6.66 -10.82
N ILE A 207 18.23 -7.01 -9.88
CA ILE A 207 19.64 -6.64 -9.94
C ILE A 207 20.30 -7.31 -11.15
N ARG A 208 20.01 -8.60 -11.39
CA ARG A 208 20.49 -9.30 -12.59
C ARG A 208 20.02 -8.62 -13.88
N LYS A 209 18.72 -8.28 -13.95
CA LYS A 209 18.15 -7.58 -15.11
C LYS A 209 18.85 -6.24 -15.36
N LEU A 210 19.08 -5.46 -14.31
CA LEU A 210 19.81 -4.19 -14.41
C LEU A 210 21.27 -4.39 -14.82
N GLN A 211 21.99 -5.34 -14.22
CA GLN A 211 23.38 -5.65 -14.60
C GLN A 211 23.50 -6.03 -16.08
N MET A 212 22.59 -6.87 -16.60
CA MET A 212 22.57 -7.23 -18.02
C MET A 212 22.28 -6.03 -18.92
N ALA A 213 21.33 -5.17 -18.53
CA ALA A 213 21.00 -3.97 -19.29
C ALA A 213 22.15 -2.94 -19.30
N CYS A 214 22.82 -2.76 -18.16
CA CYS A 214 24.03 -1.94 -18.05
C CYS A 214 25.16 -2.50 -18.93
N TYR A 215 25.38 -3.82 -18.92
CA TYR A 215 26.41 -4.48 -19.73
C TYR A 215 26.24 -4.21 -21.23
N ILE A 216 25.02 -4.35 -21.77
CA ILE A 216 24.71 -4.08 -23.19
C ILE A 216 25.03 -2.63 -23.56
N LYS A 217 24.80 -1.68 -22.63
CA LYS A 217 25.04 -0.25 -22.84
C LYS A 217 26.44 0.20 -22.43
N ARG A 218 27.32 -0.72 -22.01
CA ARG A 218 28.67 -0.43 -21.50
C ARG A 218 28.68 0.59 -20.35
N ILE A 219 27.68 0.52 -19.47
CA ILE A 219 27.56 1.36 -18.27
C ILE A 219 27.94 0.52 -17.05
N ASP A 220 28.67 1.10 -16.09
CA ASP A 220 28.92 0.43 -14.82
C ASP A 220 27.62 0.31 -13.99
N ALA A 221 27.27 -0.92 -13.63
CA ALA A 221 26.03 -1.18 -12.91
C ALA A 221 26.06 -0.68 -11.46
N LYS A 222 27.23 -0.70 -10.80
CA LYS A 222 27.37 -0.24 -9.41
C LYS A 222 27.19 1.28 -9.37
N GLU A 223 27.91 2.00 -10.22
CA GLU A 223 27.84 3.46 -10.32
C GLU A 223 26.42 3.92 -10.65
N LEU A 224 25.81 3.38 -11.72
CA LEU A 224 24.46 3.78 -12.10
C LEU A 224 23.45 3.54 -10.96
N ILE A 225 23.43 2.33 -10.40
CA ILE A 225 22.42 2.00 -9.39
C ILE A 225 22.65 2.82 -8.12
N TRP A 226 23.91 2.99 -7.70
CA TRP A 226 24.25 3.81 -6.54
C TRP A 226 23.82 5.26 -6.70
N ASP A 227 23.99 5.83 -7.89
CA ASP A 227 23.53 7.18 -8.20
C ASP A 227 22.00 7.34 -8.11
N MET A 228 21.28 6.24 -8.32
CA MET A 228 19.82 6.16 -8.22
C MET A 228 19.33 5.81 -6.81
N VAL A 229 20.21 5.38 -5.89
CA VAL A 229 19.88 5.16 -4.48
C VAL A 229 19.55 6.49 -3.82
N SER A 230 18.35 6.58 -3.25
CA SER A 230 17.90 7.79 -2.58
C SER A 230 18.73 8.07 -1.32
N PRO A 231 19.31 9.29 -1.18
CA PRO A 231 20.05 9.70 0.02
C PRO A 231 19.15 10.12 1.19
N HIS A 232 17.83 10.02 1.03
CA HIS A 232 16.83 10.37 2.04
C HIS A 232 15.72 9.32 2.04
N TYR A 233 14.96 9.27 3.14
CA TYR A 233 13.66 8.62 3.08
C TYR A 233 12.73 9.35 2.13
N TYR A 234 11.89 8.59 1.44
CA TYR A 234 10.96 9.03 0.42
C TYR A 234 9.59 8.37 0.63
N GLN A 235 8.62 8.89 -0.12
CA GLN A 235 7.24 8.46 0.00
C GLN A 235 7.05 7.01 -0.50
N PRO A 236 6.30 6.16 0.22
CA PRO A 236 6.14 4.73 -0.05
C PRO A 236 5.18 4.43 -1.21
N ILE A 237 5.30 5.17 -2.31
CA ILE A 237 4.44 5.07 -3.50
C ILE A 237 4.66 3.73 -4.21
N TYR A 238 5.93 3.33 -4.33
CA TYR A 238 6.33 2.08 -4.95
C TYR A 238 6.56 1.03 -3.86
N SER A 239 6.10 -0.19 -4.11
CA SER A 239 6.37 -1.31 -3.21
C SER A 239 7.84 -1.71 -3.19
N GLU A 240 8.57 -1.36 -4.24
CA GLU A 240 9.97 -1.69 -4.43
C GLU A 240 10.88 -0.51 -4.12
N ASP A 241 12.18 -0.76 -4.05
CA ASP A 241 13.17 0.29 -3.83
C ASP A 241 13.25 1.17 -5.10
N SER A 242 13.26 2.49 -4.88
CA SER A 242 13.17 3.50 -5.92
C SER A 242 14.32 3.44 -6.92
N CYS A 243 15.50 3.04 -6.44
CA CYS A 243 16.69 2.88 -7.27
C CYS A 243 16.46 1.92 -8.45
N TYR A 244 15.59 0.92 -8.32
CA TYR A 244 15.33 -0.04 -9.40
C TYR A 244 14.65 0.61 -10.60
N TRP A 245 13.51 1.27 -10.38
CA TRP A 245 12.79 1.91 -11.49
C TRP A 245 13.55 3.13 -12.02
N LYS A 246 14.24 3.87 -11.14
CA LYS A 246 15.09 4.99 -11.57
C LYS A 246 16.22 4.53 -12.47
N SER A 247 16.89 3.42 -12.14
CA SER A 247 17.95 2.84 -12.98
C SER A 247 17.40 2.37 -14.33
N SER A 248 16.28 1.65 -14.33
CA SER A 248 15.63 1.19 -15.58
C SER A 248 15.21 2.37 -16.46
N LEU A 249 14.66 3.43 -15.87
CA LEU A 249 14.26 4.64 -16.58
C LEU A 249 15.47 5.35 -17.19
N SER A 250 16.55 5.51 -16.42
CA SER A 250 17.81 6.09 -16.92
C SER A 250 18.37 5.28 -18.09
N LEU A 251 18.42 3.95 -18.00
CA LEU A 251 18.87 3.09 -19.10
C LEU A 251 18.01 3.20 -20.36
N THR A 252 16.72 3.51 -20.21
CA THR A 252 15.78 3.67 -21.32
C THR A 252 15.92 5.03 -21.99
N LEU A 253 16.05 6.10 -21.20
CA LEU A 253 16.08 7.48 -21.70
C LEU A 253 17.44 7.90 -22.26
N PHE A 254 18.54 7.34 -21.74
CA PHE A 254 19.90 7.77 -22.09
C PHE A 254 20.60 6.80 -23.05
N SER A 255 19.85 6.02 -23.83
CA SER A 255 20.41 5.24 -24.94
C SER A 255 19.97 5.81 -26.27
N GLY A 256 20.88 6.48 -26.97
CA GLY A 256 20.68 6.89 -28.35
C GLY A 256 21.39 8.17 -28.75
N GLU A 257 21.26 9.26 -27.99
CA GLU A 257 21.80 10.56 -28.40
C GLU A 257 22.18 11.44 -27.21
N SER A 258 23.11 12.37 -27.49
CA SER A 258 23.52 13.49 -26.62
C SER A 258 22.35 14.45 -26.39
N PHE A 259 21.42 14.03 -25.53
CA PHE A 259 20.49 14.94 -24.86
C PHE A 259 21.26 15.62 -23.73
N SER A 260 20.97 16.88 -23.36
CA SER A 260 21.64 17.58 -22.25
C SER A 260 21.47 16.81 -20.92
N LEU A 261 22.41 15.89 -20.71
CA LEU A 261 22.32 14.73 -19.81
C LEU A 261 22.08 15.17 -18.38
N GLN A 262 22.68 16.29 -17.99
CA GLN A 262 22.64 16.78 -16.63
C GLN A 262 21.22 17.15 -16.21
N SER A 263 20.49 17.99 -16.96
CA SER A 263 19.21 18.55 -16.49
C SER A 263 18.12 17.51 -16.26
N LYS A 264 17.94 16.56 -17.21
CA LYS A 264 16.93 15.49 -17.10
C LYS A 264 17.34 14.40 -16.11
N TYR A 265 18.63 14.04 -16.05
CA TYR A 265 19.16 13.11 -15.04
C TYR A 265 19.00 13.67 -13.62
N PHE A 266 19.32 14.95 -13.42
CA PHE A 266 19.08 15.66 -12.16
C PHE A 266 17.59 15.67 -11.79
N LYS A 267 16.70 15.82 -12.78
CA LYS A 267 15.25 15.78 -12.55
C LYS A 267 14.76 14.40 -12.09
N ILE A 268 15.21 13.31 -12.72
CA ILE A 268 14.88 11.92 -12.29
C ILE A 268 15.44 11.62 -10.88
N LYS A 269 16.63 12.14 -10.57
CA LYS A 269 17.26 12.01 -9.25
C LYS A 269 16.45 12.72 -8.16
N ARG A 270 15.84 13.88 -8.47
CA ARG A 270 15.05 14.71 -7.54
C ARG A 270 13.57 14.34 -7.46
N GLU A 271 12.95 13.95 -8.56
CA GLU A 271 11.51 13.72 -8.60
C GLU A 271 11.19 12.25 -8.26
N ASN A 272 10.41 12.05 -7.20
CA ASN A 272 9.60 10.84 -7.10
C ASN A 272 8.52 10.98 -8.17
N CYS A 273 8.71 10.45 -9.38
CA CYS A 273 7.66 10.50 -10.39
C CYS A 273 6.38 9.91 -9.77
N TYR A 274 5.36 10.75 -9.60
CA TYR A 274 4.15 10.43 -8.87
C TYR A 274 3.18 9.72 -9.81
N PHE A 275 3.35 8.41 -9.97
CA PHE A 275 2.28 7.56 -10.47
C PHE A 275 1.52 7.00 -9.27
N MET A 276 0.23 7.35 -9.18
CA MET A 276 -0.70 6.92 -8.13
C MET A 276 -0.75 5.38 -7.99
N PRO A 277 -1.25 4.85 -6.86
CA PRO A 277 -0.66 3.68 -6.24
C PRO A 277 -1.15 2.36 -6.87
N PHE A 278 -0.28 1.35 -6.82
CA PHE A 278 -0.51 -0.05 -7.24
C PHE A 278 -0.54 -0.35 -8.74
N VAL A 279 0.60 -0.08 -9.40
CA VAL A 279 0.92 -0.76 -10.67
C VAL A 279 1.80 -1.98 -10.37
N SER A 280 1.21 -3.17 -10.48
CA SER A 280 1.99 -4.38 -10.76
C SER A 280 2.31 -4.44 -12.25
N SER A 281 3.57 -4.70 -12.57
CA SER A 281 4.17 -4.88 -13.90
C SER A 281 4.50 -3.58 -14.65
N VAL A 282 5.77 -3.51 -15.03
CA VAL A 282 6.52 -2.30 -15.41
C VAL A 282 6.55 -2.09 -16.94
N ASP A 283 5.91 -2.92 -17.76
CA ASP A 283 6.21 -2.91 -19.21
C ASP A 283 5.21 -2.14 -20.10
N SER A 284 3.95 -1.95 -19.70
CA SER A 284 2.95 -1.27 -20.55
C SER A 284 2.71 0.20 -20.20
N ILE A 285 2.85 0.57 -18.92
CA ILE A 285 2.56 1.92 -18.42
C ILE A 285 3.73 2.88 -18.70
N LEU A 286 4.99 2.40 -18.57
CA LEU A 286 6.17 3.21 -18.86
C LEU A 286 6.21 3.74 -20.31
N LYS A 287 5.69 3.00 -21.30
CA LYS A 287 5.70 3.47 -22.71
C LYS A 287 4.76 4.66 -22.95
N LYS A 288 3.58 4.70 -22.33
CA LYS A 288 2.64 5.83 -22.47
C LYS A 288 3.07 7.03 -21.62
N ASP A 289 3.64 6.78 -20.45
CA ASP A 289 4.02 7.85 -19.52
C ASP A 289 5.35 8.53 -19.87
N ILE A 290 6.29 7.83 -20.50
CA ILE A 290 7.49 8.47 -21.07
C ILE A 290 7.08 9.54 -22.11
N SER A 291 6.07 9.26 -22.93
CA SER A 291 5.52 10.21 -23.91
C SER A 291 4.89 11.44 -23.23
N TYR A 292 4.25 11.25 -22.07
CA TYR A 292 3.63 12.31 -21.28
C TYR A 292 4.66 13.19 -20.55
N VAL A 293 5.70 12.58 -19.96
CA VAL A 293 6.82 13.28 -19.32
C VAL A 293 7.65 14.07 -20.36
N ILE A 294 7.87 13.51 -21.56
CA ILE A 294 8.54 14.20 -22.66
C ILE A 294 7.70 15.42 -23.12
N LYS A 295 6.39 15.25 -23.35
CA LYS A 295 5.50 16.38 -23.74
C LYS A 295 5.52 17.53 -22.73
N LYS A 296 5.45 17.23 -21.43
CA LYS A 296 5.45 18.28 -20.40
C LYS A 296 6.81 18.99 -20.28
N SER A 297 7.91 18.29 -20.57
CA SER A 297 9.24 18.92 -20.62
C SER A 297 9.45 19.84 -21.82
N GLN A 298 8.75 19.62 -22.94
CA GLN A 298 8.76 20.51 -24.12
C GLN A 298 7.81 21.72 -23.96
N ILE A 299 6.71 21.57 -23.22
CA ILE A 299 5.80 22.69 -22.94
C ILE A 299 6.45 23.73 -22.02
N ASN A 300 7.27 23.28 -21.06
CA ASN A 300 7.96 24.20 -20.14
C ASN A 300 9.20 24.89 -20.74
N SER A 301 9.71 24.48 -21.91
CA SER A 301 10.81 25.19 -22.58
C SER A 301 10.35 26.37 -23.44
N ASN A 302 9.03 26.54 -23.63
CA ASN A 302 8.46 27.66 -24.38
C ASN A 302 8.01 28.84 -23.49
N TYR A 303 8.19 28.75 -22.17
CA TYR A 303 7.84 29.81 -21.22
C TYR A 303 9.06 30.56 -20.64
N GLU A 304 10.29 30.24 -21.09
CA GLU A 304 11.51 30.98 -20.72
C GLU A 304 12.08 31.81 -21.90
N LYS A 305 11.29 32.02 -22.96
CA LYS A 305 11.59 32.98 -24.04
C LYS A 305 10.37 33.86 -24.33
N SER A 306 9.98 34.63 -23.34
CA SER A 306 9.15 35.84 -23.46
C SER A 306 9.32 36.68 -22.21
#